data_AF-A0A5J5I6J0-F1
#
_entry.id   AF-A0A5J5I6J0-F1
#
_cell.length_a   1.000
_cell.length_b   1.000
_cell.length_c   1.000
_cell.angle_alpha   90.00
_cell.angle_beta   90.00
_cell.angle_gamma   90.00
#
_symmetry.space_group_name_H-M   'P 1'
#
loop_
_entity.id
_entity.type
_entity.pdbx_description
1 polymer ?
#
loop_
_entity_poly.entity_id
_entity_poly.type
_entity_poly.pdbx_seq_one_letter_code
_entity_poly.pdbx_strand_id
1 'polypeptide(L)'
;MNRIRANSGNAFHRLLVRCLAEQHQPTDEEIDLVAGKIWHESYGSQTGQPWVEVVPDSVTHRQMIGAAKMALRPQLRCELGAG
;
A
#
# COMPACT_ATOMS: atom_id res chain seq x y z
N MET A 1 3.45 -24.44 -4.58
CA MET A 1 3.04 -23.23 -3.83
C MET A 1 3.25 -22.01 -4.73
N ASN A 2 2.23 -21.52 -5.45
CA ASN A 2 2.39 -20.34 -6.35
C ASN A 2 1.11 -19.53 -6.61
N ARG A 3 -0.03 -19.86 -5.97
CA ARG A 3 -1.31 -19.17 -6.23
C ARG A 3 -1.48 -17.84 -5.49
N ILE A 4 -0.77 -17.62 -4.39
CA ILE A 4 -0.92 -16.40 -3.57
C ILE A 4 -0.26 -15.19 -4.26
N ARG A 5 0.83 -15.40 -5.00
CA ARG A 5 1.62 -14.33 -5.64
C ARG A 5 0.91 -13.61 -6.80
N ALA A 6 0.07 -14.32 -7.55
CA ALA A 6 -0.66 -13.73 -8.68
C ALA A 6 -1.88 -12.89 -8.23
N ASN A 7 -2.42 -13.17 -7.04
CA ASN A 7 -3.67 -12.56 -6.57
C ASN A 7 -3.43 -11.19 -5.88
N SER A 8 -2.31 -11.04 -5.17
CA SER A 8 -1.95 -9.79 -4.47
C SER A 8 -1.63 -8.62 -5.43
N GLY A 9 -0.99 -8.90 -6.56
CA GLY A 9 -0.72 -7.89 -7.60
C GLY A 9 -2.00 -7.35 -8.25
N ASN A 10 -2.99 -8.21 -8.47
CA ASN A 10 -4.28 -7.86 -9.05
C ASN A 10 -5.16 -7.08 -8.05
N ALA A 11 -5.18 -7.50 -6.78
CA ALA A 11 -5.90 -6.81 -5.71
C ALA A 11 -5.39 -5.38 -5.51
N PHE A 12 -4.07 -5.17 -5.47
CA PHE A 12 -3.48 -3.82 -5.39
C PHE A 12 -3.90 -2.94 -6.57
N HIS A 13 -3.79 -3.45 -7.81
CA HIS A 13 -4.18 -2.67 -8.99
C HIS A 13 -5.66 -2.29 -8.97
N ARG A 14 -6.54 -3.22 -8.59
CA ARG A 14 -7.98 -2.93 -8.47
C ARG A 14 -8.26 -1.88 -7.42
N LEU A 15 -7.64 -2.00 -6.24
CA LEU A 15 -7.82 -1.04 -5.16
C LEU A 15 -7.30 0.35 -5.57
N LEU A 16 -6.14 0.42 -6.22
CA LEU A 16 -5.58 1.67 -6.72
C LEU A 16 -6.49 2.31 -7.78
N VAL A 17 -6.98 1.55 -8.75
CA VAL A 17 -7.95 2.03 -9.74
C VAL A 17 -9.23 2.51 -9.06
N ARG A 18 -9.74 1.79 -8.07
CA ARG A 18 -10.96 2.15 -7.34
C ARG A 18 -10.78 3.44 -6.53
N CYS A 19 -9.66 3.60 -5.83
CA CYS A 19 -9.35 4.84 -5.11
C CYS A 19 -9.20 6.04 -6.06
N LEU A 20 -8.60 5.84 -7.25
CA LEU A 20 -8.36 6.92 -8.20
C LEU A 20 -9.57 7.27 -9.07
N ALA A 21 -10.27 6.27 -9.60
CA ALA A 21 -11.37 6.45 -10.54
C ALA A 21 -12.72 6.66 -9.85
N GLU A 22 -12.96 5.97 -8.72
CA GLU A 22 -14.24 6.01 -8.00
C GLU A 22 -14.20 6.92 -6.78
N GLN A 23 -13.07 7.62 -6.53
CA GLN A 23 -12.83 8.42 -5.33
C GLN A 23 -13.07 7.62 -4.03
N HIS A 24 -12.89 6.31 -4.10
CA HIS A 24 -13.08 5.43 -2.96
C HIS A 24 -12.05 5.77 -1.87
N GLN A 25 -12.55 6.05 -0.67
CA GLN A 25 -11.69 6.25 0.49
C GLN A 25 -11.26 4.86 1.02
N PRO A 26 -9.96 4.53 0.97
CA PRO A 26 -9.51 3.20 1.36
C PRO A 26 -9.73 2.95 2.86
N THR A 27 -10.17 1.74 3.20
CA THR A 27 -10.34 1.31 4.59
C THR A 27 -8.99 1.00 5.24
N ASP A 28 -8.95 0.89 6.57
CA ASP A 28 -7.72 0.51 7.29
C ASP A 28 -7.21 -0.87 6.87
N GLU A 29 -8.09 -1.82 6.59
CA GLU A 29 -7.73 -3.16 6.06
C GLU A 29 -7.11 -3.07 4.65
N GLU A 30 -7.65 -2.22 3.79
CA GLU A 30 -7.13 -1.99 2.44
C GLU A 30 -5.76 -1.31 2.49
N ILE A 31 -5.57 -0.36 3.40
CA ILE A 31 -4.27 0.30 3.67
C ILE A 31 -3.25 -0.72 4.18
N ASP A 32 -3.62 -1.57 5.12
CA ASP A 32 -2.73 -2.60 5.67
C ASP A 32 -2.31 -3.63 4.60
N LEU A 33 -3.24 -4.02 3.73
CA LEU A 33 -2.95 -4.92 2.61
C LEU A 33 -1.92 -4.31 1.65
N VAL A 34 -2.05 -3.01 1.35
CA VAL A 34 -1.06 -2.31 0.53
C VAL A 34 0.28 -2.14 1.25
N ALA A 35 0.27 -1.83 2.55
CA ALA A 35 1.48 -1.73 3.34
C ALA A 35 2.27 -3.04 3.36
N GLY A 36 1.57 -4.18 3.53
CA GLY A 36 2.19 -5.50 3.48
C GLY A 36 2.78 -5.84 2.10
N LYS A 37 2.15 -5.38 1.02
CA LYS A 37 2.73 -5.52 -0.33
C LYS A 37 4.01 -4.69 -0.48
N ILE A 38 4.00 -3.42 -0.07
CA ILE A 38 5.17 -2.54 -0.11
C ILE A 38 6.31 -3.11 0.73
N TRP A 39 6.01 -3.63 1.93
CA TRP A 39 6.96 -4.30 2.80
C TRP A 39 7.61 -5.50 2.12
N HIS A 40 6.80 -6.39 1.52
CA HIS A 40 7.31 -7.55 0.81
C HIS A 40 8.22 -7.13 -0.36
N GLU A 41 7.81 -6.17 -1.18
CA GLU A 41 8.56 -5.73 -2.35
C GLU A 41 9.86 -4.98 -1.98
N SER A 42 9.85 -4.23 -0.87
CA SER A 42 11.00 -3.40 -0.45
C SER A 42 12.00 -4.17 0.41
N TYR A 43 11.51 -4.99 1.35
CA TYR A 43 12.32 -5.63 2.39
C TYR A 43 12.18 -7.15 2.44
N GLY A 44 11.09 -7.72 1.89
CA GLY A 44 10.83 -9.15 1.96
C GLY A 44 11.91 -10.02 1.30
N SER A 45 12.70 -9.48 0.37
CA SER A 45 13.89 -10.15 -0.19
C SER A 45 15.12 -10.09 0.71
N GLN A 46 15.18 -9.15 1.64
CA GLN A 46 16.35 -8.90 2.51
C GLN A 46 16.17 -9.48 3.91
N THR A 47 14.97 -9.39 4.49
CA THR A 47 14.70 -9.83 5.87
C THR A 47 14.03 -11.19 5.93
N GLY A 48 13.29 -11.59 4.90
CA GLY A 48 12.44 -12.78 4.91
C GLY A 48 11.26 -12.70 5.89
N GLN A 49 11.13 -11.61 6.65
CA GLN A 49 10.10 -11.41 7.65
C GLN A 49 8.76 -11.05 6.98
N PRO A 50 7.67 -11.79 7.25
CA PRO A 50 6.35 -11.44 6.73
C PRO A 50 5.79 -10.19 7.42
N TRP A 51 4.91 -9.44 6.72
CA TRP A 51 4.32 -8.20 7.24
C TRP A 51 3.59 -8.39 8.58
N VAL A 52 2.86 -9.51 8.74
CA VAL A 52 2.12 -9.84 9.96
C VAL A 52 3.02 -9.98 11.21
N GLU A 53 4.32 -10.22 11.02
CA GLU A 53 5.29 -10.31 12.11
C GLU A 53 5.97 -8.95 12.40
N VAL A 54 5.70 -7.91 11.60
CA VAL A 54 6.18 -6.56 11.90
C VAL A 54 5.39 -6.03 13.09
N VAL A 55 6.11 -5.59 14.13
CA VAL A 55 5.50 -5.08 15.35
C VAL A 55 4.58 -3.89 15.03
N PRO A 56 3.27 -3.96 15.36
CA PRO A 56 2.35 -2.85 15.19
C PRO A 56 2.86 -1.57 15.86
N ASP A 57 2.60 -0.43 15.24
CA ASP A 57 3.04 0.91 15.68
C ASP A 57 4.56 1.15 15.80
N SER A 58 5.38 0.16 15.46
CA SER A 58 6.82 0.36 15.25
C SER A 58 7.08 1.43 14.18
N VAL A 59 8.30 1.97 14.17
CA VAL A 59 8.73 2.93 13.15
C VAL A 59 8.54 2.35 11.75
N THR A 60 8.98 1.11 11.54
CA THR A 60 8.81 0.38 10.28
C THR A 60 7.34 0.21 9.91
N HIS A 61 6.50 -0.19 10.86
CA HIS A 61 5.06 -0.35 10.62
C HIS A 61 4.44 0.96 10.13
N ARG A 62 4.67 2.05 10.88
CA ARG A 62 4.15 3.38 10.54
C ARG A 62 4.68 3.91 9.20
N GLN A 63 5.92 3.60 8.84
CA GLN A 63 6.48 3.97 7.54
C GLN A 63 5.77 3.26 6.39
N MET A 64 5.52 1.96 6.48
CA MET A 64 4.83 1.22 5.43
C MET A 64 3.36 1.63 5.31
N ILE A 65 2.68 1.87 6.44
CA ILE A 65 1.31 2.43 6.44
C ILE A 65 1.29 3.82 5.81
N GLY A 66 2.28 4.67 6.10
CA GLY A 66 2.43 5.98 5.46
C GLY A 66 2.61 5.87 3.95
N ALA A 67 3.48 4.97 3.50
CA ALA A 67 3.69 4.70 2.08
C ALA A 67 2.43 4.21 1.38
N ALA A 68 1.68 3.29 2.01
CA ALA A 68 0.40 2.79 1.51
C ALA A 68 -0.63 3.91 1.36
N LYS A 69 -0.76 4.77 2.38
CA LYS A 69 -1.62 5.96 2.30
C LYS A 69 -1.22 6.88 1.17
N MET A 70 0.08 7.14 0.96
CA MET A 70 0.54 7.97 -0.16
C MET A 70 0.25 7.33 -1.52
N ALA A 71 0.42 6.01 -1.65
CA ALA A 71 0.15 5.29 -2.89
C ALA A 71 -1.34 5.27 -3.26
N LEU A 72 -2.22 5.20 -2.26
CA LEU A 72 -3.68 5.14 -2.45
C LEU A 72 -4.34 6.52 -2.49
N ARG A 73 -3.64 7.58 -2.08
CA ARG A 73 -4.19 8.94 -2.17
C ARG A 73 -4.35 9.31 -3.65
N PRO A 74 -5.54 9.79 -4.06
CA PRO A 74 -5.62 10.55 -5.29
C PRO A 74 -4.66 11.71 -5.12
N GLN A 75 -3.64 11.79 -5.99
CA GLN A 75 -2.85 13.00 -6.14
C GLN A 75 -3.88 14.08 -6.45
N LEU A 76 -4.25 14.88 -5.45
CA LEU A 76 -4.92 16.14 -5.66
C LEU A 76 -4.10 16.82 -6.74
N ARG A 77 -4.77 17.09 -7.86
CA ARG A 77 -4.24 17.71 -9.05
C ARG A 77 -3.17 18.73 -8.68
N CYS A 78 -2.10 18.76 -9.49
CA CYS A 78 -1.32 19.96 -9.70
C CYS A 78 -2.28 21.13 -10.02
N GLU A 79 -2.81 21.82 -9.01
CA GLU A 79 -3.44 23.11 -9.17
C GLU A 79 -2.35 24.15 -8.95
N LEU A 80 -1.77 24.55 -10.08
CA LEU A 80 -1.53 25.95 -10.42
C LEU A 80 -1.07 26.85 -9.26
N GLY A 81 0.23 26.77 -8.95
CA GLY A 81 0.99 27.93 -8.51
C GLY A 81 1.43 28.74 -9.73
N ALA A 82 0.48 29.32 -10.46
CA ALA A 82 0.75 30.50 -11.29
C ALA A 82 0.53 31.71 -10.39
N GLY A 83 1.63 32.27 -9.92
CA GLY A 83 1.71 33.56 -9.22
C GLY A 83 2.95 34.28 -9.71
#